data_AF-A0A0F8XF41-F1
#
_entry.id   AF-A0A0F8XF41-F1
#
_cell.length_a   1.000
_cell.length_b   1.000
_cell.length_c   1.000
_cell.angle_alpha   90.00
_cell.angle_beta   90.00
_cell.angle_gamma   90.00
#
_symmetry.space_group_name_H-M   'P 1'
#
loop_
_entity.id
_entity.type
_entity.pdbx_description
1 polymer ?
#
loop_
_entity_poly.entity_id
_entity_poly.type
_entity_poly.pdbx_seq_one_letter_code
_entity_poly.pdbx_strand_id
1 'polypeptide(L)'
;MTEKNSTVVKEKEEKRKIKLISQIDDLLAIQGQDYMKGKLKEALDLSDQIIELAQTESLTSFIKEQEELIARIKSLMEKREREIKQKLVIKLKLELRKLEVAFKRALKSEDYSIIEQILKDTKKPLIELGDNEFSLHWKELEKEYLSIKARKEINEEILLLIKDSTELQEKFLFDDLKLRLTSLIKQVEETGLTDYLEKLKKIEKKTISAENSYNIIKGNIQEISEKIAEQKEKKEFQSAITYCEELIQLAKSINSKEIEEDTLSLLKILKESLEFEDLKKEITKLNEESLALLKRGGIQTSLKKFKLIHEILSKQV
;
A
#
# COMPACT_ATOMS: atom_id res chain seq x y z
N MET A 1 -81.01 -35.24 63.26
CA MET A 1 -80.51 -35.94 62.05
C MET A 1 -79.26 -35.22 61.49
N THR A 2 -78.35 -34.80 62.38
CA THR A 2 -77.29 -33.83 62.03
C THR A 2 -75.89 -34.30 62.46
N GLU A 3 -75.78 -35.26 63.38
CA GLU A 3 -74.49 -35.81 63.84
C GLU A 3 -73.97 -37.00 62.99
N LYS A 4 -74.86 -37.79 62.36
CA LYS A 4 -74.46 -38.90 61.47
C LYS A 4 -73.84 -38.44 60.15
N ASN A 5 -74.15 -37.21 59.70
CA ASN A 5 -73.54 -36.62 58.52
C ASN A 5 -72.16 -36.01 58.82
N SER A 6 -71.88 -35.55 60.04
CA SER A 6 -70.57 -34.94 60.37
C SER A 6 -69.46 -35.98 60.55
N THR A 7 -69.78 -37.19 61.02
CA THR A 7 -68.83 -38.30 61.17
C THR A 7 -68.44 -38.93 59.84
N VAL A 8 -69.41 -39.09 58.92
CA VAL A 8 -69.16 -39.62 57.56
C VAL A 8 -68.36 -38.63 56.69
N VAL A 9 -68.50 -37.33 56.95
CA VAL A 9 -67.69 -36.29 56.28
C VAL A 9 -66.24 -36.32 56.78
N LYS A 10 -66.02 -36.42 58.11
CA LYS A 10 -64.68 -36.53 58.71
C LYS A 10 -63.90 -37.77 58.24
N GLU A 11 -64.53 -38.95 58.19
CA GLU A 11 -63.85 -40.16 57.69
C GLU A 11 -63.46 -40.09 56.20
N LYS A 12 -64.27 -39.38 55.39
CA LYS A 12 -63.97 -39.18 53.96
C LYS A 12 -62.84 -38.18 53.76
N GLU A 13 -62.77 -37.14 54.58
CA GLU A 13 -61.67 -36.16 54.61
C GLU A 13 -60.35 -36.82 55.05
N GLU A 14 -60.37 -37.63 56.11
CA GLU A 14 -59.18 -38.36 56.57
C GLU A 14 -58.65 -39.36 55.52
N LYS A 15 -59.52 -40.12 54.85
CA LYS A 15 -59.11 -41.03 53.77
C LYS A 15 -58.52 -40.30 52.56
N ARG A 16 -59.02 -39.11 52.24
CA ARG A 16 -58.46 -38.26 51.17
C ARG A 16 -57.07 -37.75 51.54
N LYS A 17 -56.92 -37.26 52.76
CA LYS A 17 -55.64 -36.78 53.30
C LYS A 17 -54.57 -37.87 53.34
N ILE A 18 -54.90 -39.09 53.77
CA ILE A 18 -53.98 -40.24 53.77
C ILE A 18 -53.53 -40.61 52.35
N LYS A 19 -54.47 -40.63 51.39
CA LYS A 19 -54.15 -40.91 49.99
C LYS A 19 -53.23 -39.84 49.39
N LEU A 20 -53.46 -38.58 49.73
CA LEU A 20 -52.65 -37.45 49.27
C LEU A 20 -51.23 -37.49 49.87
N ILE A 21 -51.09 -37.83 51.14
CA ILE A 21 -49.77 -38.02 51.78
C ILE A 21 -48.98 -39.15 51.09
N SER A 22 -49.62 -40.28 50.80
CA SER A 22 -48.96 -41.37 50.05
C SER A 22 -48.48 -40.94 48.67
N GLN A 23 -49.23 -40.08 47.98
CA GLN A 23 -48.81 -39.52 46.68
C GLN A 23 -47.63 -38.56 46.83
N ILE A 24 -47.62 -37.75 47.90
CA ILE A 24 -46.48 -36.89 48.23
C ILE A 24 -45.24 -37.73 48.53
N ASP A 25 -45.35 -38.83 49.29
CA ASP A 25 -44.22 -39.70 49.62
C ASP A 25 -43.59 -40.34 48.38
N ASP A 26 -44.41 -40.79 47.42
CA ASP A 26 -43.94 -41.31 46.13
C ASP A 26 -43.16 -40.23 45.35
N LEU A 27 -43.68 -38.99 45.32
CA LEU A 27 -43.03 -37.86 44.66
C LEU A 27 -41.74 -37.45 45.37
N LEU A 28 -41.69 -37.48 46.70
CA LEU A 28 -40.51 -37.21 47.51
C LEU A 28 -39.39 -38.23 47.22
N ALA A 29 -39.75 -39.51 47.06
CA ALA A 29 -38.78 -40.55 46.71
C ALA A 29 -38.15 -40.30 45.32
N ILE A 30 -38.97 -39.93 44.33
CA ILE A 30 -38.50 -39.59 42.98
C ILE A 30 -37.65 -38.32 43.00
N GLN A 31 -38.11 -37.28 43.69
CA GLN A 31 -37.41 -36.01 43.85
C GLN A 31 -36.04 -36.20 44.51
N GLY A 32 -35.97 -36.97 45.59
CA GLY A 32 -34.71 -37.29 46.26
C GLY A 32 -33.73 -38.01 45.33
N GLN A 33 -34.21 -38.93 44.51
CA GLN A 33 -33.40 -39.61 43.51
C GLN A 33 -32.88 -38.64 42.43
N ASP A 34 -33.73 -37.77 41.90
CA ASP A 34 -33.34 -36.80 40.86
C ASP A 34 -32.38 -35.74 41.39
N TYR A 35 -32.58 -35.28 42.63
CA TYR A 35 -31.65 -34.39 43.32
C TYR A 35 -30.27 -35.04 43.50
N MET A 36 -30.21 -36.30 43.96
CA MET A 36 -28.95 -37.05 44.13
C MET A 36 -28.24 -37.32 42.79
N LYS A 37 -29.00 -37.52 41.71
CA LYS A 37 -28.46 -37.65 40.35
C LYS A 37 -28.05 -36.31 39.72
N GLY A 38 -28.27 -35.19 40.42
CA GLY A 38 -27.94 -33.85 39.94
C GLY A 38 -28.87 -33.30 38.85
N LYS A 39 -30.03 -33.94 38.65
CA LYS A 39 -31.15 -33.53 37.79
C LYS A 39 -31.98 -32.45 38.49
N LEU A 40 -31.34 -31.29 38.66
CA LEU A 40 -31.85 -30.22 39.52
C LEU A 40 -33.14 -29.58 39.00
N LYS A 41 -33.37 -29.59 37.68
CA LYS A 41 -34.59 -29.03 37.08
C LYS A 41 -35.78 -29.93 37.34
N GLU A 42 -35.60 -31.23 37.15
CA GLU A 42 -36.60 -32.26 37.39
C GLU A 42 -36.96 -32.34 38.87
N ALA A 43 -35.98 -32.22 39.78
CA ALA A 43 -36.23 -32.15 41.21
C ALA A 43 -37.02 -30.89 41.63
N LEU A 44 -36.81 -29.77 40.93
CA LEU A 44 -37.54 -28.51 41.15
C LEU A 44 -38.98 -28.60 40.65
N ASP A 45 -39.21 -29.17 39.45
CA ASP A 45 -40.54 -29.41 38.91
C ASP A 45 -41.37 -30.33 39.83
N LEU A 46 -40.71 -31.29 40.49
CA LEU A 46 -41.33 -32.15 41.50
C LEU A 46 -41.61 -31.41 42.83
N SER A 47 -40.75 -30.46 43.23
CA SER A 47 -41.02 -29.61 44.41
C SER A 47 -42.29 -28.79 44.22
N ASP A 48 -42.45 -28.19 43.04
CA ASP A 48 -43.63 -27.40 42.71
C ASP A 48 -44.91 -28.27 42.73
N GLN A 49 -44.86 -29.49 42.17
CA GLN A 49 -45.97 -30.46 42.22
C GLN A 49 -46.33 -30.89 43.65
N ILE A 50 -45.34 -31.11 44.52
CA ILE A 50 -45.58 -31.48 45.92
C ILE A 50 -46.22 -30.30 46.67
N ILE A 51 -45.79 -29.06 46.41
CA ILE A 51 -46.40 -27.86 47.00
C ILE A 51 -47.87 -27.73 46.57
N GLU A 52 -48.17 -27.90 45.28
CA GLU A 52 -49.55 -27.85 44.77
C GLU A 52 -50.46 -28.88 45.47
N LEU A 53 -49.98 -30.12 45.61
CA LEU A 53 -50.73 -31.16 46.34
C LEU A 53 -50.87 -30.81 47.83
N ALA A 54 -49.80 -30.36 48.48
CA ALA A 54 -49.80 -30.02 49.91
C ALA A 54 -50.71 -28.82 50.25
N GLN A 55 -50.90 -27.88 49.31
CA GLN A 55 -51.80 -26.73 49.46
C GLN A 55 -53.27 -27.16 49.56
N THR A 56 -53.69 -28.20 48.82
CA THR A 56 -55.09 -28.66 48.81
C THR A 56 -55.61 -29.12 50.18
N GLU A 57 -54.70 -29.60 51.05
CA GLU A 57 -55.00 -30.11 52.40
C GLU A 57 -54.31 -29.29 53.51
N SER A 58 -53.81 -28.09 53.18
CA SER A 58 -53.14 -27.17 54.11
C SER A 58 -51.97 -27.79 54.90
N LEU A 59 -51.17 -28.63 54.22
CA LEU A 59 -50.01 -29.33 54.80
C LEU A 59 -48.78 -28.41 54.89
N THR A 60 -48.82 -27.46 55.82
CA THR A 60 -47.83 -26.37 55.94
C THR A 60 -46.39 -26.83 56.14
N SER A 61 -46.15 -27.97 56.81
CA SER A 61 -44.80 -28.51 57.01
C SER A 61 -44.15 -28.95 55.71
N PHE A 62 -44.90 -29.64 54.85
CA PHE A 62 -44.43 -30.09 53.52
C PHE A 62 -44.17 -28.90 52.60
N ILE A 63 -45.07 -27.91 52.61
CA ILE A 63 -44.90 -26.68 51.82
C ILE A 63 -43.58 -25.99 52.20
N LYS A 64 -43.35 -25.78 53.50
CA LYS A 64 -42.15 -25.11 53.99
C LYS A 64 -40.86 -25.88 53.63
N GLU A 65 -40.86 -27.19 53.80
CA GLU A 65 -39.71 -28.04 53.45
C GLU A 65 -39.38 -27.97 51.96
N GLN A 66 -40.39 -27.97 51.10
CA GLN A 66 -40.21 -27.85 49.66
C GLN A 66 -39.76 -26.44 49.22
N GLU A 67 -40.28 -25.38 49.84
CA GLU A 67 -39.80 -24.02 49.61
C GLU A 67 -38.31 -23.87 49.98
N GLU A 68 -37.88 -24.45 51.09
CA GLU A 68 -36.47 -24.49 51.50
C GLU A 68 -35.61 -25.29 50.50
N LEU A 69 -36.11 -26.42 50.00
CA LEU A 69 -35.43 -27.22 48.98
C LEU A 69 -35.29 -26.47 47.65
N ILE A 70 -36.35 -25.82 47.18
CA ILE A 70 -36.34 -24.98 45.97
C ILE A 70 -35.27 -23.89 46.08
N ALA A 71 -35.19 -23.20 47.23
CA ALA A 71 -34.18 -22.18 47.46
C ALA A 71 -32.74 -22.75 47.36
N ARG A 72 -32.50 -23.92 47.94
CA ARG A 72 -31.19 -24.61 47.85
C ARG A 72 -30.86 -25.04 46.42
N ILE A 73 -31.83 -25.61 45.70
CA ILE A 73 -31.67 -26.04 44.31
C ILE A 73 -31.33 -24.84 43.41
N LYS A 74 -32.07 -23.73 43.54
CA LYS A 74 -31.80 -22.49 42.79
C LYS A 74 -30.39 -21.96 43.05
N SER A 75 -29.97 -21.91 44.32
CA SER A 75 -28.60 -21.50 44.68
C SER A 75 -27.52 -22.41 44.06
N LEU A 76 -27.73 -23.72 44.06
CA LEU A 76 -26.82 -24.68 43.43
C LEU A 76 -26.74 -24.51 41.91
N MET A 77 -27.87 -24.28 41.25
CA MET A 77 -27.92 -24.03 39.81
C MET A 77 -27.17 -22.74 39.44
N GLU A 78 -27.39 -21.65 40.17
CA GLU A 78 -26.65 -20.40 39.97
C GLU A 78 -25.14 -20.56 40.18
N LYS A 79 -24.73 -21.36 41.17
CA LYS A 79 -23.31 -21.65 41.41
C LYS A 79 -22.71 -22.42 40.24
N ARG A 80 -23.39 -23.47 39.76
CA ARG A 80 -22.96 -24.24 38.58
C ARG A 80 -22.87 -23.37 37.33
N GLU A 81 -23.86 -22.50 37.10
CA GLU A 81 -23.84 -21.59 35.96
C GLU A 81 -22.66 -20.61 36.03
N ARG A 82 -22.37 -20.06 37.21
CA ARG A 82 -21.18 -19.22 37.45
C ARG A 82 -19.88 -19.97 37.16
N GLU A 83 -19.75 -21.22 37.62
CA GLU A 83 -18.58 -22.06 37.36
C GLU A 83 -18.39 -22.36 35.87
N ILE A 84 -19.48 -22.64 35.14
CA ILE A 84 -19.44 -22.87 33.68
C ILE A 84 -18.98 -21.59 32.96
N LYS A 85 -19.54 -20.43 33.31
CA LYS A 85 -19.15 -19.13 32.76
C LYS A 85 -17.67 -18.84 33.04
N GLN A 86 -17.20 -19.07 34.28
CA GLN A 86 -15.79 -18.89 34.63
C GLN A 86 -14.86 -19.81 33.83
N LYS A 87 -15.20 -21.10 33.66
CA LYS A 87 -14.42 -22.04 32.84
C LYS A 87 -14.34 -21.58 31.38
N LEU A 88 -15.45 -21.09 30.82
CA LEU A 88 -15.47 -20.53 29.47
C LEU A 88 -14.56 -19.30 29.35
N VAL A 89 -14.63 -18.36 30.29
CA VAL A 89 -13.78 -17.17 30.34
C VAL A 89 -12.29 -17.56 30.38
N ILE A 90 -11.91 -18.52 31.23
CA ILE A 90 -10.53 -19.01 31.32
C ILE A 90 -10.07 -19.62 30.00
N LYS A 91 -10.92 -20.44 29.36
CA LYS A 91 -10.63 -21.07 28.07
C LYS A 91 -10.39 -20.02 26.97
N LEU A 92 -11.27 -19.03 26.86
CA LEU A 92 -11.16 -17.95 25.88
C LEU A 92 -9.89 -17.11 26.09
N LYS A 93 -9.56 -16.77 27.35
CA LYS A 93 -8.31 -16.04 27.66
C LYS A 93 -7.07 -16.85 27.28
N LEU A 94 -7.07 -18.17 27.48
CA LEU A 94 -5.97 -19.04 27.06
C LEU A 94 -5.85 -19.13 25.54
N GLU A 95 -6.96 -19.21 24.82
CA GLU A 95 -6.99 -19.23 23.36
C GLU A 95 -6.44 -17.91 22.77
N LEU A 96 -6.90 -16.77 23.29
CA LEU A 96 -6.39 -15.46 22.88
C LEU A 96 -4.88 -15.31 23.16
N ARG A 97 -4.38 -15.79 24.31
CA ARG A 97 -2.94 -15.77 24.59
C ARG A 97 -2.12 -16.63 23.60
N LYS A 98 -2.65 -17.78 23.18
CA LYS A 98 -1.99 -18.62 22.17
C LYS A 98 -1.93 -17.92 20.81
N LEU A 99 -3.04 -17.28 20.41
CA LEU A 99 -3.10 -16.47 19.20
C LEU A 99 -2.12 -15.29 19.25
N GLU A 100 -1.97 -14.64 20.40
CA GLU A 100 -1.02 -13.54 20.57
C GLU A 100 0.44 -13.99 20.39
N VAL A 101 0.80 -15.16 20.93
CA VAL A 101 2.13 -15.75 20.74
C VAL A 101 2.39 -16.06 19.26
N ALA A 102 1.39 -16.62 18.57
CA ALA A 102 1.47 -16.89 17.14
C ALA A 102 1.59 -15.59 16.33
N PHE A 103 0.82 -14.56 16.69
CA PHE A 103 0.85 -13.24 16.08
C PHE A 103 2.25 -12.62 16.19
N LYS A 104 2.83 -12.58 17.40
CA LYS A 104 4.17 -12.01 17.61
C LYS A 104 5.26 -12.78 16.86
N ARG A 105 5.09 -14.10 16.68
CA ARG A 105 6.01 -14.91 15.87
C ARG A 105 5.88 -14.57 14.39
N ALA A 106 4.65 -14.52 13.87
CA ALA A 106 4.37 -14.18 12.49
C ALA A 106 4.82 -12.76 12.14
N LEU A 107 4.68 -11.81 13.08
CA LEU A 107 5.16 -10.44 12.94
C LEU A 107 6.68 -10.39 12.79
N LYS A 108 7.43 -11.18 13.57
CA LYS A 108 8.90 -11.28 13.46
C LYS A 108 9.36 -11.93 12.16
N SER A 109 8.60 -12.89 11.62
CA SER A 109 8.91 -13.53 10.34
C SER A 109 8.31 -12.80 9.14
N GLU A 110 7.65 -11.66 9.36
CA GLU A 110 6.96 -10.86 8.34
C GLU A 110 5.94 -11.67 7.51
N ASP A 111 5.31 -12.68 8.12
CA ASP A 111 4.29 -13.51 7.45
C ASP A 111 2.91 -12.84 7.57
N TYR A 112 2.67 -11.88 6.69
CA TYR A 112 1.47 -11.06 6.72
C TYR A 112 0.18 -11.86 6.47
N SER A 113 0.24 -12.93 5.68
CA SER A 113 -0.92 -13.79 5.44
C SER A 113 -1.35 -14.51 6.72
N ILE A 114 -0.39 -15.00 7.50
CA ILE A 114 -0.69 -15.64 8.80
C ILE A 114 -1.22 -14.60 9.79
N ILE A 115 -0.66 -13.39 9.83
CA ILE A 115 -1.13 -12.33 10.72
C ILE A 115 -2.60 -11.97 10.46
N GLU A 116 -2.99 -11.77 9.19
CA GLU A 116 -4.36 -11.45 8.81
C GLU A 116 -5.35 -12.56 9.22
N GLN A 117 -4.95 -13.83 9.06
CA GLN A 117 -5.74 -14.97 9.50
C GLN A 117 -5.88 -15.00 11.04
N ILE A 118 -4.82 -14.75 11.79
CA ILE A 118 -4.87 -14.67 13.26
C ILE A 118 -5.81 -13.55 13.71
N LEU A 119 -5.73 -12.36 13.12
CA LEU A 119 -6.63 -11.24 13.44
C LEU A 119 -8.10 -11.54 13.12
N LYS A 120 -8.38 -12.42 12.14
CA LYS A 120 -9.73 -12.90 11.87
C LYS A 120 -10.20 -13.89 12.94
N ASP A 121 -9.33 -14.82 13.32
CA ASP A 121 -9.62 -15.87 14.29
C ASP A 121 -9.82 -15.34 15.72
N THR A 122 -9.23 -14.18 16.05
CA THR A 122 -9.40 -13.54 17.37
C THR A 122 -10.75 -12.85 17.56
N LYS A 123 -11.46 -12.47 16.49
CA LYS A 123 -12.71 -11.69 16.58
C LYS A 123 -13.79 -12.40 17.38
N LYS A 124 -14.02 -13.68 17.10
CA LYS A 124 -15.08 -14.46 17.77
C LYS A 124 -14.79 -14.65 19.27
N PRO A 125 -13.60 -15.14 19.68
CA PRO A 125 -13.25 -15.24 21.10
C PRO A 125 -13.31 -13.91 21.86
N LEU A 126 -12.95 -12.78 21.22
CA LEU A 126 -13.04 -11.45 21.85
C LEU A 126 -14.49 -11.03 22.13
N ILE A 127 -15.39 -11.23 21.17
CA ILE A 127 -16.82 -10.94 21.32
C ILE A 127 -17.43 -11.81 22.42
N GLU A 128 -17.13 -13.10 22.43
CA GLU A 128 -17.64 -14.04 23.43
C GLU A 128 -17.09 -13.75 24.84
N LEU A 129 -15.86 -13.23 24.94
CA LEU A 129 -15.25 -12.88 26.21
C LEU A 129 -15.84 -11.57 26.80
N GLY A 130 -16.19 -10.60 25.95
CA GLY A 130 -16.77 -9.32 26.38
C GLY A 130 -15.85 -8.46 27.25
N ASP A 131 -14.54 -8.74 27.25
CA ASP A 131 -13.53 -8.07 28.06
C ASP A 131 -12.93 -6.90 27.26
N ASN A 132 -13.19 -5.68 27.74
CA ASN A 132 -12.74 -4.44 27.10
C ASN A 132 -11.22 -4.30 27.07
N GLU A 133 -10.51 -4.82 28.09
CA GLU A 133 -9.05 -4.73 28.16
C GLU A 133 -8.41 -5.59 27.08
N PHE A 134 -8.85 -6.84 26.93
CA PHE A 134 -8.38 -7.73 25.86
C PHE A 134 -8.72 -7.17 24.47
N SER A 135 -9.91 -6.59 24.32
CA SER A 135 -10.34 -5.99 23.06
C SER A 135 -9.48 -4.77 22.68
N LEU A 136 -9.08 -3.97 23.66
CA LEU A 136 -8.21 -2.82 23.45
C LEU A 136 -6.78 -3.27 23.09
N HIS A 137 -6.23 -4.24 23.82
CA HIS A 137 -4.90 -4.81 23.56
C HIS A 137 -4.77 -5.36 22.13
N TRP A 138 -5.76 -6.13 21.67
CA TRP A 138 -5.75 -6.66 20.30
C TRP A 138 -5.89 -5.58 19.22
N LYS A 139 -6.64 -4.51 19.49
CA LYS A 139 -6.70 -3.34 18.60
C LYS A 139 -5.37 -2.61 18.52
N GLU A 140 -4.61 -2.55 19.60
CA GLU A 140 -3.27 -1.98 19.61
C GLU A 140 -2.29 -2.83 18.79
N LEU A 141 -2.34 -4.16 18.94
CA LEU A 141 -1.56 -5.08 18.11
C LEU A 141 -1.89 -4.97 16.62
N GLU A 142 -3.18 -4.86 16.27
CA GLU A 142 -3.62 -4.65 14.88
C GLU A 142 -3.07 -3.34 14.32
N LYS A 143 -3.12 -2.25 15.09
CA LYS A 143 -2.54 -0.95 14.70
C LYS A 143 -1.02 -1.03 14.51
N GLU A 144 -0.32 -1.73 15.41
CA GLU A 144 1.12 -1.94 15.31
C GLU A 144 1.47 -2.69 14.01
N TYR A 145 0.75 -3.77 13.72
CA TYR A 145 0.91 -4.52 12.47
C TYR A 145 0.69 -3.65 11.22
N LEU A 146 -0.42 -2.89 11.18
CA LEU A 146 -0.72 -2.02 10.03
C LEU A 146 0.37 -0.97 9.82
N SER A 147 0.90 -0.41 10.91
CA SER A 147 2.02 0.54 10.86
C SER A 147 3.30 -0.10 10.31
N ILE A 148 3.64 -1.32 10.77
CA ILE A 148 4.82 -2.07 10.29
C ILE A 148 4.67 -2.42 8.81
N LYS A 149 3.50 -2.89 8.38
CA LYS A 149 3.20 -3.24 6.99
C LYS A 149 3.34 -2.03 6.07
N ALA A 150 2.68 -0.92 6.41
CA ALA A 150 2.77 0.33 5.66
C ALA A 150 4.22 0.84 5.55
N ARG A 151 4.98 0.76 6.65
CA ARG A 151 6.41 1.14 6.66
C ARG A 151 7.25 0.27 5.72
N LYS A 152 6.95 -1.03 5.61
CA LYS A 152 7.67 -1.92 4.69
C LYS A 152 7.32 -1.62 3.22
N GLU A 153 6.04 -1.44 2.91
CA GLU A 153 5.58 -1.10 1.56
C GLU A 153 6.25 0.20 1.08
N ILE A 154 6.26 1.23 1.93
CA ILE A 154 6.98 2.50 1.65
C ILE A 154 8.47 2.25 1.42
N ASN A 155 9.13 1.42 2.23
CA ASN A 155 10.55 1.11 2.03
C ASN A 155 10.82 0.44 0.67
N GLU A 156 9.96 -0.49 0.24
CA GLU A 156 10.08 -1.16 -1.04
C GLU A 156 9.91 -0.17 -2.21
N GLU A 157 8.92 0.71 -2.14
CA GLU A 157 8.71 1.77 -3.12
C GLU A 157 9.91 2.72 -3.21
N ILE A 158 10.52 3.07 -2.08
CA ILE A 158 11.71 3.93 -2.04
C ILE A 158 12.91 3.23 -2.69
N LEU A 159 13.12 1.94 -2.42
CA LEU A 159 14.21 1.17 -3.03
C LEU A 159 14.04 1.07 -4.55
N LEU A 160 12.80 0.88 -5.02
CA LEU A 160 12.48 0.91 -6.44
C LEU A 160 12.76 2.29 -7.05
N LEU A 161 12.30 3.38 -6.41
CA LEU A 161 12.57 4.73 -6.92
C LEU A 161 14.06 5.05 -6.96
N ILE A 162 14.83 4.64 -5.95
CA ILE A 162 16.28 4.82 -5.93
C ILE A 162 16.92 4.16 -7.15
N LYS A 163 16.50 2.93 -7.45
CA LYS A 163 16.99 2.16 -8.60
C LYS A 163 16.59 2.81 -9.93
N ASP A 164 15.34 3.23 -10.05
CA ASP A 164 14.79 3.76 -11.31
C ASP A 164 15.21 5.21 -11.56
N SER A 165 15.61 5.95 -10.52
CA SER A 165 15.93 7.38 -10.62
C SER A 165 17.03 7.70 -11.62
N THR A 166 18.05 6.85 -11.74
CA THR A 166 19.14 7.03 -12.71
C THR A 166 18.64 6.84 -14.13
N GLU A 167 17.82 5.82 -14.38
CA GLU A 167 17.26 5.56 -15.70
C GLU A 167 16.29 6.67 -16.13
N LEU A 168 15.46 7.17 -15.22
CA LEU A 168 14.55 8.29 -15.49
C LEU A 168 15.33 9.59 -15.80
N GLN A 169 16.45 9.83 -15.12
CA GLN A 169 17.34 10.96 -15.43
C GLN A 169 18.01 10.83 -16.80
N GLU A 170 18.52 9.64 -17.13
CA GLU A 170 19.13 9.36 -18.45
C GLU A 170 18.12 9.47 -19.61
N LYS A 171 16.85 9.19 -19.35
CA LYS A 171 15.74 9.36 -20.30
C LYS A 171 15.11 10.76 -20.27
N PHE A 172 15.64 11.69 -19.48
CA PHE A 172 15.12 13.06 -19.33
C PHE A 172 13.66 13.15 -18.86
N LEU A 173 13.16 12.13 -18.14
CA LEU A 173 11.80 12.06 -17.60
C LEU A 173 11.71 12.75 -16.22
N PHE A 174 12.10 14.02 -16.16
CA PHE A 174 12.23 14.75 -14.90
C PHE A 174 10.90 14.97 -14.19
N ASP A 175 9.81 15.24 -14.92
CA ASP A 175 8.50 15.51 -14.32
C ASP A 175 7.91 14.29 -13.61
N ASP A 176 8.03 13.09 -14.22
CA ASP A 176 7.60 11.83 -13.59
C ASP A 176 8.42 11.54 -12.32
N LEU A 177 9.74 11.70 -12.40
CA LEU A 177 10.63 11.50 -11.25
C LEU A 177 10.31 12.49 -10.10
N LYS A 178 10.09 13.77 -10.40
CA LYS A 178 9.70 14.79 -9.40
C LYS A 178 8.37 14.43 -8.75
N LEU A 179 7.35 14.04 -9.52
CA LEU A 179 6.03 13.69 -8.99
C LEU A 179 6.12 12.50 -8.02
N ARG A 180 6.85 11.44 -8.40
CA ARG A 180 7.09 10.27 -7.54
C ARG A 180 7.86 10.65 -6.27
N LEU A 181 8.91 11.47 -6.40
CA LEU A 181 9.69 11.97 -5.27
C LEU A 181 8.83 12.76 -4.28
N THR A 182 8.02 13.71 -4.76
CA THR A 182 7.16 14.53 -3.89
C THR A 182 6.17 13.66 -3.12
N SER A 183 5.56 12.66 -3.78
CA SER A 183 4.63 11.74 -3.13
C SER A 183 5.33 10.92 -2.03
N LEU A 184 6.48 10.31 -2.33
CA LEU A 184 7.22 9.49 -1.37
C LEU A 184 7.83 10.30 -0.22
N ILE A 185 8.33 11.50 -0.49
CA ILE A 185 8.83 12.40 0.57
C ILE A 185 7.71 12.71 1.56
N LYS A 186 6.51 13.04 1.07
CA LYS A 186 5.36 13.33 1.94
C LYS A 186 4.98 12.11 2.81
N GLN A 187 4.91 10.92 2.21
CA GLN A 187 4.61 9.69 2.96
C GLN A 187 5.67 9.38 4.02
N VAL A 188 6.95 9.59 3.69
CA VAL A 188 8.08 9.40 4.61
C VAL A 188 8.07 10.40 5.77
N GLU A 189 7.69 11.66 5.52
CA GLU A 189 7.54 12.69 6.55
C GLU A 189 6.39 12.35 7.51
N GLU A 190 5.25 11.88 6.99
CA GLU A 190 4.11 11.44 7.80
C GLU A 190 4.42 10.21 8.66
N THR A 191 5.29 9.31 8.17
CA THR A 191 5.65 8.05 8.85
C THR A 191 6.90 8.13 9.72
N GLY A 192 7.62 9.26 9.72
CA GLY A 192 8.81 9.48 10.54
C GLY A 192 10.04 8.68 10.08
N LEU A 193 10.14 8.32 8.80
CA LEU A 193 11.27 7.54 8.24
C LEU A 193 12.46 8.43 7.87
N THR A 194 13.06 9.07 8.87
CA THR A 194 14.10 10.10 8.70
C THR A 194 15.28 9.66 7.83
N ASP A 195 15.73 8.41 7.96
CA ASP A 195 16.88 7.88 7.22
C ASP A 195 16.62 7.82 5.70
N TYR A 196 15.36 7.61 5.31
CA TYR A 196 14.97 7.61 3.91
C TYR A 196 14.69 9.02 3.39
N LEU A 197 14.21 9.91 4.26
CA LEU A 197 13.96 11.31 3.90
C LEU A 197 15.23 11.97 3.36
N GLU A 198 16.36 11.77 4.02
CA GLU A 198 17.64 12.33 3.57
C GLU A 198 18.06 11.78 2.20
N LYS A 199 17.88 10.47 1.98
CA LYS A 199 18.17 9.83 0.68
C LYS A 199 17.30 10.38 -0.44
N LEU A 200 15.98 10.50 -0.22
CA LEU A 200 15.04 11.05 -1.20
C LEU A 200 15.35 12.51 -1.53
N LYS A 201 15.64 13.34 -0.52
CA LYS A 201 16.04 14.76 -0.72
C LYS A 201 17.35 14.88 -1.51
N LYS A 202 18.27 13.92 -1.37
CA LYS A 202 19.50 13.87 -2.19
C LYS A 202 19.19 13.56 -3.65
N ILE A 203 18.25 12.65 -3.93
CA ILE A 203 17.81 12.31 -5.29
C ILE A 203 17.07 13.50 -5.90
N GLU A 204 16.20 14.16 -5.14
CA GLU A 204 15.51 15.38 -5.56
C GLU A 204 16.48 16.48 -5.98
N LYS A 205 17.49 16.80 -5.15
CA LYS A 205 18.53 17.78 -5.50
C LYS A 205 19.29 17.39 -6.77
N LYS A 206 19.65 16.12 -6.92
CA LYS A 206 20.31 15.62 -8.13
C LYS A 206 19.42 15.76 -9.36
N THR A 207 18.14 15.45 -9.22
CA THR A 207 17.15 15.54 -10.31
C THR A 207 16.98 16.97 -10.78
N ILE A 208 16.82 17.92 -9.85
CA ILE A 208 16.75 19.35 -10.15
C ILE A 208 18.03 19.84 -10.84
N SER A 209 19.20 19.42 -10.34
CA SER A 209 20.48 19.77 -10.96
C SER A 209 20.59 19.24 -12.40
N ALA A 210 20.21 17.98 -12.64
CA ALA A 210 20.25 17.36 -13.95
C ALA A 210 19.25 18.01 -14.93
N GLU A 211 18.04 18.33 -14.46
CA GLU A 211 17.02 19.04 -15.22
C GLU A 211 17.50 20.44 -15.63
N ASN A 212 18.12 21.18 -14.71
CA ASN A 212 18.69 22.49 -15.02
C ASN A 212 19.80 22.40 -16.07
N SER A 213 20.70 21.42 -15.96
CA SER A 213 21.74 21.18 -16.96
C SER A 213 21.15 20.84 -18.33
N TYR A 214 20.13 19.98 -18.37
CA TYR A 214 19.41 19.65 -19.60
C TYR A 214 18.74 20.88 -20.23
N ASN A 215 18.07 21.71 -19.42
CA ASN A 215 17.41 22.92 -19.91
C ASN A 215 18.41 23.96 -20.45
N ILE A 216 19.59 24.08 -19.84
CA ILE A 216 20.68 24.92 -20.35
C ILE A 216 21.13 24.41 -21.72
N ILE A 217 21.37 23.09 -21.87
CA ILE A 217 21.78 22.52 -23.15
C ILE A 217 20.71 22.74 -24.21
N LYS A 218 19.43 22.56 -23.86
CA LYS A 218 18.30 22.81 -24.76
C LYS A 218 18.24 24.28 -25.21
N GLY A 219 18.49 25.22 -24.30
CA GLY A 219 18.61 26.65 -24.63
C GLY A 219 19.76 26.94 -25.60
N ASN A 220 20.94 26.37 -25.33
CA ASN A 220 22.11 26.51 -26.21
C ASN A 220 21.87 25.93 -27.60
N ILE A 221 21.18 24.79 -27.69
CA ILE A 221 20.76 24.18 -28.97
C ILE A 221 19.91 25.16 -29.77
N GLN A 222 18.95 25.85 -29.15
CA GLN A 222 18.11 26.83 -29.82
C GLN A 222 18.94 28.03 -30.30
N GLU A 223 19.77 28.61 -29.44
CA GLU A 223 20.62 29.77 -29.77
C GLU A 223 21.58 29.47 -30.93
N ILE A 224 22.23 28.30 -30.91
CA ILE A 224 23.14 27.88 -31.97
C ILE A 224 22.38 27.61 -33.28
N SER A 225 21.18 27.04 -33.21
CA SER A 225 20.33 26.84 -34.39
C SER A 225 19.98 28.16 -35.07
N GLU A 226 19.65 29.19 -34.29
CA GLU A 226 19.39 30.55 -34.79
C GLU A 226 20.66 31.17 -35.43
N LYS A 227 21.83 31.01 -34.78
CA LYS A 227 23.12 31.46 -35.35
C LYS A 227 23.43 30.76 -36.67
N ILE A 228 23.19 29.46 -36.79
CA ILE A 228 23.41 28.73 -38.06
C ILE A 228 22.54 29.31 -39.17
N ALA A 229 21.26 29.58 -38.89
CA ALA A 229 20.35 30.18 -39.87
C ALA A 229 20.84 31.56 -40.33
N GLU A 230 21.22 32.44 -39.39
CA GLU A 230 21.72 33.78 -39.68
C GLU A 230 23.01 33.74 -40.54
N GLN A 231 23.97 32.89 -40.17
CA GLN A 231 25.24 32.79 -40.90
C GLN A 231 25.06 32.21 -42.30
N LYS A 232 24.11 31.27 -42.46
CA LYS A 232 23.74 30.72 -43.77
C LYS A 232 23.15 31.80 -44.69
N GLU A 233 22.28 32.66 -44.18
CA GLU A 233 21.71 33.78 -44.96
C GLU A 233 22.79 34.77 -45.41
N LYS A 234 23.76 35.06 -44.54
CA LYS A 234 24.92 35.91 -44.85
C LYS A 234 25.96 35.26 -45.75
N LYS A 235 25.80 33.97 -46.08
CA LYS A 235 26.79 33.14 -46.81
C LYS A 235 28.14 33.05 -46.10
N GLU A 236 28.16 33.19 -44.78
CA GLU A 236 29.34 33.00 -43.93
C GLU A 236 29.50 31.51 -43.58
N PHE A 237 29.78 30.68 -44.60
CA PHE A 237 29.73 29.23 -44.47
C PHE A 237 30.69 28.65 -43.43
N GLN A 238 31.90 29.21 -43.29
CA GLN A 238 32.86 28.74 -42.28
C GLN A 238 32.33 28.90 -40.85
N SER A 239 31.68 30.03 -40.54
CA SER A 239 31.06 30.28 -39.23
C SER A 239 29.89 29.31 -39.00
N ALA A 240 29.05 29.12 -40.01
CA ALA A 240 27.91 28.18 -39.95
C ALA A 240 28.36 26.73 -39.72
N ILE A 241 29.47 26.30 -40.35
CA ILE A 241 30.07 24.97 -40.16
C ILE A 241 30.51 24.78 -38.71
N THR A 242 31.23 25.74 -38.13
CA THR A 242 31.68 25.68 -36.72
C THR A 242 30.49 25.55 -35.78
N TYR A 243 29.42 26.32 -36.00
CA TYR A 243 28.20 26.21 -35.20
C TYR A 243 27.48 24.87 -35.38
N CYS A 244 27.47 24.29 -36.58
CA CYS A 244 26.92 22.94 -36.79
C CYS A 244 27.71 21.88 -36.01
N GLU A 245 29.04 21.98 -35.97
CA GLU A 245 29.89 21.06 -35.21
C GLU A 245 29.62 21.17 -33.70
N GLU A 246 29.44 22.39 -33.19
CA GLU A 246 29.04 22.64 -31.80
C GLU A 246 27.65 22.06 -31.49
N LEU A 247 26.67 22.29 -32.36
CA LEU A 247 25.31 21.79 -32.21
C LEU A 247 25.24 20.26 -32.17
N ILE A 248 26.05 19.56 -32.98
CA ILE A 248 26.17 18.10 -32.96
C ILE A 248 26.68 17.60 -31.60
N GLN A 249 27.66 18.29 -31.00
CA GLN A 249 28.19 17.90 -29.68
C GLN A 249 27.13 18.07 -28.59
N LEU A 250 26.38 19.18 -28.62
CA LEU A 250 25.28 19.40 -27.69
C LEU A 250 24.16 18.36 -27.86
N ALA A 251 23.75 18.07 -29.10
CA ALA A 251 22.73 17.06 -29.39
C ALA A 251 23.12 15.68 -28.84
N LYS A 252 24.37 15.26 -29.02
CA LYS A 252 24.92 14.01 -28.44
C LYS A 252 24.87 14.00 -26.92
N SER A 253 25.20 15.11 -26.26
CA SER A 253 25.22 15.19 -24.80
C SER A 253 23.85 14.97 -24.15
N ILE A 254 22.76 15.23 -24.90
CA ILE A 254 21.38 14.96 -24.48
C ILE A 254 20.72 13.83 -25.27
N ASN A 255 21.50 13.04 -26.01
CA ASN A 255 21.02 11.93 -26.83
C ASN A 255 19.86 12.29 -27.79
N SER A 256 19.86 13.52 -28.32
CA SER A 256 18.86 14.01 -29.27
C SER A 256 19.25 13.64 -30.70
N LYS A 257 18.89 12.42 -31.10
CA LYS A 257 19.27 11.87 -32.41
C LYS A 257 18.72 12.64 -33.61
N GLU A 258 17.49 13.12 -33.50
CA GLU A 258 16.84 13.90 -34.56
C GLU A 258 17.65 15.16 -34.90
N ILE A 259 18.01 15.94 -33.88
CA ILE A 259 18.83 17.15 -34.05
C ILE A 259 20.22 16.80 -34.58
N GLU A 260 20.83 15.72 -34.09
CA GLU A 260 22.12 15.26 -34.56
C GLU A 260 22.11 14.94 -36.07
N GLU A 261 21.14 14.15 -36.54
CA GLU A 261 21.01 13.72 -37.93
C GLU A 261 20.71 14.89 -38.88
N ASP A 262 19.80 15.78 -38.48
CA ASP A 262 19.46 16.98 -39.25
C ASP A 262 20.67 17.91 -39.39
N THR A 263 21.42 18.11 -38.29
CA THR A 263 22.59 18.98 -38.29
C THR A 263 23.75 18.39 -39.11
N LEU A 264 23.95 17.06 -39.06
CA LEU A 264 24.94 16.38 -39.91
C LEU A 264 24.65 16.55 -41.40
N SER A 265 23.37 16.46 -41.77
CA SER A 265 22.93 16.68 -43.16
C SER A 265 23.19 18.11 -43.61
N LEU A 266 22.88 19.09 -42.76
CA LEU A 266 23.16 20.50 -43.02
C LEU A 266 24.66 20.80 -43.12
N LEU A 267 25.47 20.23 -42.23
CA LEU A 267 26.92 20.37 -42.22
C LEU A 267 27.54 19.95 -43.56
N LYS A 268 27.05 18.86 -44.17
CA LYS A 268 27.49 18.42 -45.50
C LYS A 268 27.19 19.46 -46.58
N ILE A 269 25.97 20.00 -46.61
CA ILE A 269 25.55 21.02 -47.58
C ILE A 269 26.40 22.30 -47.43
N LEU A 270 26.69 22.71 -46.19
CA LEU A 270 27.50 23.90 -45.93
C LEU A 270 28.95 23.73 -46.39
N LYS A 271 29.53 22.53 -46.20
CA LYS A 271 30.87 22.20 -46.70
C LYS A 271 30.95 22.26 -48.22
N GLU A 272 30.00 21.64 -48.92
CA GLU A 272 29.90 21.72 -50.39
C GLU A 272 29.73 23.17 -50.87
N SER A 273 28.92 23.98 -50.16
CA SER A 273 28.72 25.40 -50.49
C SER A 273 29.98 26.25 -50.29
N LEU A 274 30.76 25.97 -49.24
CA LEU A 274 32.03 26.64 -48.97
C LEU A 274 33.06 26.32 -50.06
N GLU A 275 33.22 25.03 -50.40
CA GLU A 275 34.11 24.59 -51.47
C GLU A 275 33.76 25.27 -52.80
N PHE A 276 32.47 25.37 -53.12
CA PHE A 276 32.01 26.07 -54.31
C PHE A 276 32.36 27.57 -54.31
N GLU A 277 32.14 28.29 -53.20
CA GLU A 277 32.49 29.72 -53.16
C GLU A 277 33.99 29.98 -53.17
N ASP A 278 34.80 29.11 -52.57
CA ASP A 278 36.25 29.23 -52.62
C ASP A 278 36.77 29.00 -54.05
N LEU A 279 36.26 27.97 -54.73
CA LEU A 279 36.51 27.73 -56.15
C LEU A 279 36.11 28.93 -57.01
N LYS A 280 34.92 29.49 -56.77
CA LYS A 280 34.41 30.66 -57.50
C LYS A 280 35.28 31.89 -57.28
N LYS A 281 35.75 32.15 -56.05
CA LYS A 281 36.68 33.25 -55.75
C LYS A 281 38.01 33.06 -56.47
N GLU A 282 38.57 31.85 -56.43
CA GLU A 282 39.83 31.53 -57.11
C GLU A 282 39.74 31.76 -58.63
N ILE A 283 38.68 31.24 -59.27
CA ILE A 283 38.43 31.42 -60.70
C ILE A 283 38.25 32.90 -61.04
N THR A 284 37.46 33.63 -60.24
CA THR A 284 37.20 35.06 -60.48
C THR A 284 38.50 35.86 -60.42
N LYS A 285 39.32 35.62 -59.39
CA LYS A 285 40.63 36.26 -59.24
C LYS A 285 41.57 35.95 -60.41
N LEU A 286 41.69 34.68 -60.79
CA LEU A 286 42.52 34.28 -61.92
C LEU A 286 42.03 34.93 -63.22
N ASN A 287 40.72 35.03 -63.42
CA ASN A 287 40.13 35.65 -64.61
C ASN A 287 40.42 37.16 -64.65
N GLU A 288 40.21 37.88 -63.55
CA GLU A 288 40.52 39.32 -63.44
C GLU A 288 42.01 39.59 -63.71
N GLU A 289 42.90 38.82 -63.09
CA GLU A 289 44.34 38.94 -63.31
C GLU A 289 44.74 38.63 -64.76
N SER A 290 44.10 37.64 -65.39
CA SER A 290 44.34 37.26 -66.79
C SER A 290 43.92 38.36 -67.75
N LEU A 291 42.73 38.96 -67.54
CA LEU A 291 42.22 40.07 -68.32
C LEU A 291 43.09 41.31 -68.17
N ALA A 292 43.57 41.60 -66.95
CA ALA A 292 44.49 42.70 -66.70
C ALA A 292 45.84 42.54 -67.42
N LEU A 293 46.40 41.31 -67.44
CA LEU A 293 47.62 40.99 -68.18
C LEU A 293 47.42 41.14 -69.69
N LEU A 294 46.28 40.69 -70.22
CA LEU A 294 45.95 40.79 -71.64
C LEU A 294 45.91 42.26 -72.11
N LYS A 295 45.26 43.13 -71.32
CA LYS A 295 45.21 44.58 -71.59
C LYS A 295 46.58 45.26 -71.64
N ARG A 296 47.59 44.71 -70.96
CA ARG A 296 48.97 45.23 -70.91
C ARG A 296 49.91 44.58 -71.94
N GLY A 297 49.40 43.72 -72.83
CA GLY A 297 50.20 43.02 -73.84
C GLY A 297 50.88 41.73 -73.34
N GLY A 298 50.60 41.27 -72.12
CA GLY A 298 51.15 40.05 -71.52
C GLY A 298 50.48 38.76 -72.00
N ILE A 299 50.42 38.54 -73.31
CA ILE A 299 49.60 37.48 -73.95
C ILE A 299 49.95 36.08 -73.43
N GLN A 300 51.22 35.69 -73.41
CA GLN A 300 51.63 34.34 -72.97
C GLN A 300 51.29 34.08 -71.49
N THR A 301 51.51 35.06 -70.61
CA THR A 301 51.24 34.93 -69.17
C THR A 301 49.74 34.88 -68.89
N SER A 302 48.95 35.67 -69.63
CA SER A 302 47.48 35.62 -69.58
C SER A 302 46.96 34.24 -70.02
N LEU A 303 47.46 33.70 -71.14
CA LEU A 303 47.07 32.38 -71.64
C LEU A 303 47.38 31.25 -70.63
N LYS A 304 48.52 31.32 -69.91
CA LYS A 304 48.84 30.35 -68.85
C LYS A 304 47.80 30.34 -67.74
N LYS A 305 47.31 31.51 -67.32
CA LYS A 305 46.28 31.61 -66.27
C LYS A 305 44.91 31.12 -66.75
N PHE A 306 44.52 31.40 -67.99
CA PHE A 306 43.29 30.83 -68.56
C PHE A 306 43.36 29.29 -68.67
N LYS A 307 44.52 28.73 -69.04
CA LYS A 307 44.72 27.27 -69.02
C LYS A 307 44.58 26.71 -67.59
N LEU A 308 45.11 27.39 -66.59
CA LEU A 308 44.97 26.99 -65.19
C LEU A 308 43.50 26.98 -64.74
N ILE A 309 42.70 27.99 -65.11
CA ILE A 309 41.25 28.00 -64.85
C ILE A 309 40.58 26.75 -65.46
N HIS A 310 40.88 26.46 -66.73
CA HIS A 310 40.34 25.27 -67.41
C HIS A 310 40.74 23.98 -66.70
N GLU A 311 42.01 23.84 -66.29
CA GLU A 311 42.50 22.68 -65.53
C GLU A 311 41.79 22.52 -64.19
N ILE A 312 41.57 23.61 -63.45
CA ILE A 312 40.85 23.61 -62.17
C ILE A 312 39.40 23.14 -62.38
N LEU A 313 38.70 23.69 -63.37
CA LEU A 313 37.31 23.33 -63.68
C LEU A 313 37.19 21.89 -64.21
N SER A 314 38.15 21.41 -65.00
CA SER A 314 38.13 20.05 -65.56
C SER A 314 38.28 18.96 -64.50
N LYS A 315 38.79 19.30 -63.31
CA LYS A 315 38.93 18.39 -62.17
C LYS A 315 37.66 18.29 -61.31
N GLN A 316 36.66 19.14 -61.57
CA GLN A 316 35.39 19.20 -60.83
C GLN A 316 34.25 18.44 -61.54
N VAL A 317 34.52 17.88 -62.73
CA VAL A 317 33.60 17.05 -63.56
C VAL A 317 34.02 15.60 -63.49
#